data_AF-I8TRE5-F1
#
_entry.id   AF-I8TRE5-F1
#
_cell.length_a   1.000
_cell.length_b   1.000
_cell.length_c   1.000
_cell.angle_alpha   90.00
_cell.angle_beta   90.00
_cell.angle_gamma   90.00
#
_symmetry.space_group_name_H-M   'P 1'
#
loop_
_entity.id
_entity.type
_entity.pdbx_description
1 polymer ?
#
loop_
_entity_poly.entity_id
_entity_poly.type
_entity_poly.pdbx_seq_one_letter_code
_entity_poly.pdbx_strand_id
1 'polypeptide(L)'
;MLNELQASDVSLRPDPEIISKSVATTLSVLEAAAKHDTVTRFVLTSSASAALFPQPGQPGIIIDSNTWNDSAVRSARDPSVPVAQKSYFVYAASKTESEREAWKWVKQNKPGFDFNTVLPDTNVSSA
;
A
#
# COMPACT_ATOMS: atom_id res chain seq x y z
N MET A 1 11.44 14.28 -18.70
CA MET A 1 11.60 12.86 -18.35
C MET A 1 10.28 12.41 -17.76
N LEU A 2 9.54 11.60 -18.51
CA LEU A 2 8.35 10.93 -17.99
C LEU A 2 8.87 9.88 -17.01
N ASN A 3 8.71 10.12 -15.71
CA ASN A 3 8.86 9.04 -14.74
C ASN A 3 7.79 8.02 -15.10
N GLU A 4 8.21 6.82 -15.50
CA GLU A 4 7.29 5.71 -15.73
C GLU A 4 6.44 5.55 -14.46
N LEU A 5 5.13 5.79 -14.59
CA LEU A 5 4.19 5.57 -13.49
C LEU A 5 4.08 4.06 -13.27
N GLN A 6 4.96 3.52 -12.43
CA GLN A 6 4.81 2.16 -11.91
C GLN A 6 3.77 2.16 -10.79
N ALA A 7 2.90 1.14 -10.75
CA ALA A 7 1.90 1.00 -9.70
C ALA A 7 2.50 0.87 -8.29
N SER A 8 3.76 0.42 -8.19
CA SER A 8 4.52 0.29 -6.95
C SER A 8 5.99 0.07 -7.28
N ASP A 9 6.93 0.61 -6.48
CA ASP A 9 8.33 0.17 -6.51
C ASP A 9 8.40 -1.26 -5.95
N VAL A 10 8.82 -2.22 -6.78
CA VAL A 10 8.97 -3.64 -6.43
C VAL A 10 10.43 -4.08 -6.35
N SER A 11 11.37 -3.13 -6.33
CA SER A 11 12.82 -3.41 -6.24
C SER A 11 13.26 -3.99 -4.89
N LEU A 12 12.38 -3.92 -3.87
CA LEU A 12 12.68 -4.34 -2.49
C LEU A 12 13.97 -3.68 -1.93
N ARG A 13 14.22 -2.43 -2.31
CA ARG A 13 15.31 -1.65 -1.71
C ARG A 13 14.94 -1.25 -0.27
N PRO A 14 15.91 -1.19 0.65
CA PRO A 14 15.68 -0.83 2.05
C PRO A 14 15.53 0.69 2.27
N ASP A 15 15.23 1.45 1.22
CA ASP A 15 15.14 2.91 1.23
C ASP A 15 13.74 3.38 1.68
N PRO A 16 13.60 4.01 2.86
CA PRO A 16 12.30 4.48 3.34
C PRO A 16 11.67 5.58 2.47
N GLU A 17 12.41 6.27 1.59
CA GLU A 17 11.81 7.23 0.65
C GLU A 17 10.79 6.58 -0.30
N ILE A 18 10.89 5.27 -0.51
CA ILE A 18 9.95 4.50 -1.33
C ILE A 18 8.52 4.63 -0.79
N ILE A 19 8.34 4.78 0.53
CA ILE A 19 7.03 4.94 1.16
C ILE A 19 6.37 6.22 0.65
N SER A 20 7.05 7.36 0.77
CA SER A 20 6.53 8.65 0.33
C SER A 20 6.30 8.71 -1.18
N LYS A 21 7.19 8.10 -1.97
CA LYS A 21 7.02 8.00 -3.43
C LYS A 21 5.79 7.16 -3.81
N SER A 22 5.54 6.05 -3.11
CA SER A 22 4.38 5.18 -3.36
C SER A 22 3.06 5.87 -3.01
N VAL A 23 3.02 6.62 -1.90
CA VAL A 23 1.86 7.45 -1.53
C VAL A 23 1.60 8.50 -2.61
N ALA A 24 2.63 9.26 -3.01
CA ALA A 24 2.50 10.30 -4.02
C ALA A 24 2.00 9.75 -5.37
N THR A 25 2.53 8.60 -5.81
CA THR A 25 2.06 7.93 -7.04
C THR A 25 0.60 7.51 -6.92
N THR A 26 0.21 6.87 -5.81
CA THR A 26 -1.18 6.42 -5.59
C THR A 26 -2.16 7.59 -5.64
N LEU A 27 -1.85 8.70 -4.95
CA LEU A 27 -2.68 9.89 -4.95
C LEU A 27 -2.76 10.56 -6.32
N SER A 28 -1.63 10.64 -7.05
CA SER A 28 -1.60 11.22 -8.39
C SER A 28 -2.52 10.47 -9.37
N VAL A 29 -2.59 9.15 -9.26
CA VAL A 29 -3.47 8.32 -10.10
C VAL A 29 -4.95 8.48 -9.71
N LEU A 30 -5.26 8.59 -8.42
CA LEU A 30 -6.63 8.90 -7.95
C LEU A 30 -7.08 10.29 -8.42
N GLU A 31 -6.21 11.29 -8.30
CA GLU A 31 -6.46 12.65 -8.79
C GLU A 31 -6.66 12.69 -10.31
N ALA A 32 -5.88 11.91 -11.07
CA ALA A 32 -6.06 11.78 -12.50
C ALA A 32 -7.42 11.14 -12.83
N ALA A 33 -7.77 10.02 -12.17
CA ALA A 33 -9.05 9.35 -12.36
C ALA A 33 -10.24 10.27 -12.05
N ALA A 34 -10.15 11.09 -11.00
CA ALA A 34 -11.23 11.98 -10.57
C ALA A 34 -11.49 13.17 -11.51
N LYS A 35 -10.57 13.44 -12.46
CA LYS A 35 -10.78 14.46 -13.51
C LYS A 35 -11.66 13.96 -14.66
N HIS A 36 -12.03 12.68 -14.66
CA HIS A 36 -12.77 12.05 -15.74
C HIS A 36 -14.07 11.42 -15.23
N ASP A 37 -15.20 12.05 -15.55
CA ASP A 37 -16.55 11.58 -15.17
C ASP A 37 -16.92 10.21 -15.76
N THR A 38 -16.14 9.71 -16.72
CA THR A 38 -16.29 8.36 -17.29
C THR A 38 -15.76 7.26 -16.37
N VAL A 39 -14.90 7.59 -15.40
CA VAL A 39 -14.42 6.64 -14.40
C VAL A 39 -15.47 6.53 -13.30
N THR A 40 -16.10 5.36 -13.21
CA THR A 40 -17.17 5.09 -12.23
C THR A 40 -16.73 4.22 -11.07
N ARG A 41 -15.63 3.48 -11.23
CA ARG A 41 -15.04 2.64 -10.17
C ARG A 41 -13.52 2.66 -10.25
N PHE A 42 -12.88 2.71 -9.08
CA PHE A 42 -11.44 2.61 -8.92
C PHE A 42 -11.12 1.49 -7.94
N VAL A 43 -10.30 0.52 -8.35
CA VAL A 43 -9.83 -0.56 -7.49
C VAL A 43 -8.33 -0.43 -7.31
N LEU A 44 -7.90 -0.18 -6.07
CA LEU A 44 -6.49 -0.17 -5.71
C LEU A 44 -6.04 -1.58 -5.31
N THR A 45 -5.06 -2.11 -6.01
CA THR A 45 -4.37 -3.34 -5.60
C THR A 45 -3.38 -3.01 -4.49
N SER A 46 -3.80 -3.34 -3.26
CA SER A 46 -2.96 -3.28 -2.07
C SER A 46 -2.27 -4.63 -1.83
N SER A 47 -2.09 -5.04 -0.58
CA SER A 47 -1.49 -6.30 -0.18
C SER A 47 -1.94 -6.66 1.23
N ALA A 48 -1.99 -7.95 1.56
CA ALA A 48 -2.20 -8.41 2.94
C ALA A 48 -1.17 -7.80 3.92
N SER A 49 0.04 -7.49 3.42
CA SER A 49 1.09 -6.80 4.18
C SER A 49 0.72 -5.39 4.65
N ALA A 50 -0.29 -4.76 4.04
CA ALA A 50 -0.86 -3.48 4.51
C ALA A 50 -1.61 -3.62 5.83
N ALA A 51 -2.15 -4.82 6.11
CA ALA A 51 -2.88 -5.12 7.34
C ALA A 51 -1.95 -5.71 8.42
N LEU A 52 -1.14 -6.71 8.08
CA LEU A 52 -0.22 -7.36 9.03
C LEU A 52 0.88 -8.17 8.33
N PHE A 53 1.90 -8.55 9.10
CA PHE A 53 2.77 -9.67 8.74
C PHE A 53 2.21 -11.01 9.24
N PRO A 54 2.50 -12.12 8.54
CA PRO A 54 2.20 -13.45 9.04
C PRO A 54 2.82 -13.69 10.43
N GLN A 55 2.03 -14.25 11.34
CA GLN A 55 2.44 -14.60 12.70
C GLN A 55 2.14 -16.10 12.94
N PRO A 56 3.00 -17.01 12.45
CA PRO A 56 2.77 -18.45 12.57
C PRO A 56 2.68 -18.89 14.03
N GLY A 57 1.70 -19.75 14.34
CA GLY A 57 1.52 -20.31 15.69
C GLY A 57 0.85 -19.38 16.69
N GLN A 58 0.43 -18.17 16.28
CA GLN A 58 -0.31 -17.24 17.12
C GLN A 58 -1.83 -17.40 16.90
N PRO A 59 -2.57 -18.01 17.84
CA PRO A 59 -4.02 -18.14 17.71
C PRO A 59 -4.73 -16.81 17.98
N GLY A 60 -5.95 -16.67 17.44
CA GLY A 60 -6.85 -15.56 17.78
C GLY A 60 -6.56 -14.23 17.09
N ILE A 61 -5.77 -14.22 16.01
CA ILE A 61 -5.57 -13.01 15.20
C ILE A 61 -6.86 -12.73 14.42
N ILE A 62 -7.49 -11.59 14.71
CA ILE A 62 -8.66 -11.08 14.00
C ILE A 62 -8.20 -9.92 13.12
N ILE A 63 -8.50 -10.01 11.82
CA ILE A 63 -8.17 -8.99 10.83
C ILE A 63 -9.49 -8.50 10.26
N ASP A 64 -9.69 -7.18 10.29
CA ASP A 64 -10.83 -6.49 9.72
C ASP A 64 -10.38 -5.31 8.85
N SER A 65 -11.33 -4.55 8.31
CA SER A 65 -11.04 -3.37 7.48
C SER A 65 -10.38 -2.20 8.22
N ASN A 66 -10.23 -2.28 9.54
CA ASN A 66 -9.55 -1.27 10.36
C ASN A 66 -8.16 -1.72 10.81
N THR A 67 -7.73 -2.92 10.40
CA THR A 67 -6.43 -3.48 10.75
C THR A 67 -5.34 -2.92 9.83
N TRP A 68 -4.33 -2.28 10.42
CA TRP A 68 -3.21 -1.69 9.69
C TRP A 68 -1.86 -2.16 10.22
N ASN A 69 -0.89 -2.32 9.33
CA ASN A 69 0.46 -2.74 9.70
C ASN A 69 1.33 -1.58 10.20
N ASP A 70 0.90 -0.92 11.28
CA ASP A 70 1.66 0.17 11.91
C ASP A 70 3.05 -0.27 12.39
N SER A 71 3.22 -1.57 12.67
CA SER A 71 4.52 -2.14 13.00
C SER A 71 5.49 -2.01 11.83
N ALA A 72 5.08 -2.35 10.60
CA ALA A 72 5.92 -2.17 9.42
C ALA A 72 6.28 -0.69 9.21
N VAL A 73 5.31 0.21 9.37
CA VAL A 73 5.51 1.67 9.20
C VAL A 73 6.57 2.21 10.17
N ARG A 74 6.58 1.72 11.41
CA ARG A 74 7.62 2.04 12.41
C ARG A 74 8.97 1.40 12.04
N SER A 75 9.00 0.08 11.82
CA SER A 75 10.23 -0.67 11.54
C SER A 75 10.94 -0.21 10.26
N ALA A 76 10.21 0.23 9.24
CA ALA A 76 10.79 0.74 8.00
C ALA A 76 11.64 2.02 8.23
N ARG A 77 11.31 2.82 9.25
CA ARG A 77 12.02 4.06 9.59
C ARG A 77 13.02 3.88 10.73
N ASP A 78 12.99 2.75 11.42
CA ASP A 78 13.87 2.45 12.54
C ASP A 78 15.31 2.18 12.06
N PRO A 79 16.31 2.96 12.49
CA PRO A 79 17.71 2.74 12.13
C PRO A 79 18.32 1.48 12.76
N SER A 80 17.72 0.93 13.83
CA SER A 80 18.20 -0.27 14.52
C SER A 80 17.85 -1.58 13.79
N VAL A 81 16.89 -1.54 12.87
CA VAL A 81 16.48 -2.71 12.08
C VAL A 81 17.58 -3.06 11.07
N PRO A 82 18.06 -4.32 11.04
CA PRO A 82 19.08 -4.76 10.09
C PRO A 82 18.65 -4.54 8.64
N VAL A 83 19.59 -4.09 7.79
CA VAL A 83 19.33 -3.80 6.37
C VAL A 83 18.69 -5.00 5.65
N ALA A 84 19.11 -6.22 5.97
CA ALA A 84 18.58 -7.45 5.40
C ALA A 84 17.08 -7.67 5.66
N GLN A 85 16.53 -7.11 6.74
CA GLN A 85 15.10 -7.20 7.08
C GLN A 85 14.33 -5.97 6.63
N LYS A 86 15.03 -4.84 6.46
CA LYS A 86 14.45 -3.53 6.20
C LYS A 86 13.69 -3.44 4.88
N SER A 87 14.15 -4.14 3.85
CA SER A 87 13.49 -4.21 2.53
C SER A 87 12.01 -4.60 2.61
N TYR A 88 11.68 -5.63 3.39
CA TYR A 88 10.31 -6.10 3.48
C TYR A 88 9.44 -5.19 4.36
N PHE A 89 10.02 -4.58 5.40
CA PHE A 89 9.34 -3.54 6.18
C PHE A 89 9.03 -2.30 5.33
N VAL A 90 9.96 -1.86 4.50
CA VAL A 90 9.74 -0.73 3.57
C VAL A 90 8.63 -1.04 2.57
N TYR A 91 8.61 -2.25 2.01
CA TYR A 91 7.52 -2.70 1.13
C TYR A 91 6.16 -2.69 1.86
N ALA A 92 6.06 -3.34 3.02
CA ALA A 92 4.80 -3.41 3.76
C ALA A 92 4.33 -2.01 4.22
N ALA A 93 5.27 -1.16 4.64
CA ALA A 93 4.98 0.23 4.98
C ALA A 93 4.49 1.04 3.78
N SER A 94 5.06 0.83 2.59
CA SER A 94 4.61 1.52 1.38
C SER A 94 3.19 1.11 1.00
N LYS A 95 2.83 -0.18 1.15
CA LYS A 95 1.45 -0.66 0.94
C LYS A 95 0.49 -0.08 1.98
N THR A 96 0.87 -0.15 3.26
CA THR A 96 0.08 0.37 4.40
C THR A 96 -0.26 1.85 4.20
N GLU A 97 0.75 2.69 3.98
CA GLU A 97 0.57 4.14 3.92
C GLU A 97 -0.10 4.58 2.61
N SER A 98 0.18 3.91 1.48
CA SER A 98 -0.47 4.23 0.20
C SER A 98 -1.97 3.95 0.26
N GLU A 99 -2.37 2.80 0.81
CA GLU A 99 -3.79 2.47 0.96
C GLU A 99 -4.49 3.39 1.96
N ARG A 100 -3.85 3.67 3.10
CA ARG A 100 -4.40 4.57 4.13
C ARG A 100 -4.63 5.98 3.60
N GLU A 101 -3.64 6.55 2.92
CA GLU A 101 -3.78 7.89 2.34
C GLU A 101 -4.74 7.91 1.16
N ALA A 102 -4.86 6.82 0.38
CA ALA A 102 -5.89 6.69 -0.65
C ALA A 102 -7.31 6.77 -0.05
N TRP A 103 -7.61 5.99 0.99
CA TRP A 103 -8.91 6.05 1.68
C TRP A 103 -9.20 7.43 2.26
N LYS A 104 -8.20 8.06 2.88
CA LYS A 104 -8.30 9.42 3.40
C LYS A 104 -8.59 10.44 2.30
N TRP A 105 -7.88 10.35 1.18
CA TRP A 105 -8.08 11.23 0.02
C TRP A 105 -9.50 11.06 -0.56
N VAL A 106 -9.98 9.83 -0.73
CA VAL A 106 -11.35 9.56 -1.23
C VAL A 106 -12.41 10.15 -0.28
N LYS A 107 -12.25 9.96 1.03
CA LYS A 107 -13.17 10.52 2.04
C LYS A 107 -13.21 12.06 2.01
N GLN A 108 -12.07 12.70 1.76
CA GLN A 108 -11.95 14.15 1.72
C GLN A 108 -12.46 14.76 0.41
N ASN A 109 -12.11 14.15 -0.73
CA ASN A 109 -12.38 14.72 -2.05
C ASN A 109 -13.69 14.25 -2.68
N LYS A 110 -14.28 13.14 -2.20
CA LYS A 110 -15.55 12.58 -2.68
C LYS A 110 -15.62 12.51 -4.22
N PRO A 111 -14.69 11.77 -4.86
CA PRO A 111 -14.65 11.66 -6.32
C PRO A 111 -15.93 11.02 -6.88
N GLY A 112 -16.19 11.20 -8.17
CA GLY A 112 -17.35 10.63 -8.87
C GLY A 112 -17.35 9.11 -9.05
N PHE A 113 -16.36 8.39 -8.49
CA PHE A 113 -16.23 6.93 -8.57
C PHE A 113 -16.34 6.26 -7.21
N ASP A 114 -16.82 5.01 -7.21
CA ASP A 114 -16.67 4.12 -6.06
C ASP A 114 -15.21 3.68 -5.90
N PHE A 115 -14.69 3.71 -4.69
CA PHE A 115 -13.33 3.26 -4.39
C PHE A 115 -13.36 1.97 -3.57
N ASN A 116 -12.57 0.98 -3.99
CA ASN A 116 -12.35 -0.26 -3.27
C ASN A 116 -10.88 -0.65 -3.29
N THR A 117 -10.49 -1.48 -2.34
CA THR A 117 -9.15 -2.06 -2.27
C THR A 117 -9.25 -3.59 -2.29
N VAL A 118 -8.28 -4.22 -2.93
CA VAL A 118 -8.08 -5.68 -2.86
C VAL A 118 -6.70 -5.91 -2.27
N LEU A 119 -6.62 -6.78 -1.25
CA LEU A 119 -5.38 -7.07 -0.51
C LEU A 119 -4.97 -8.53 -0.74
N PRO A 120 -4.30 -8.86 -1.86
CA PRO A 120 -3.75 -10.19 -2.04
C PRO A 120 -2.64 -10.48 -1.03
N ASP A 121 -2.58 -11.73 -0.56
CA ASP A 121 -1.38 -12.28 0.04
C ASP A 121 -0.50 -12.88 -1.08
N THR A 122 -0.42 -14.20 -1.17
CA THR A 122 0.37 -14.89 -2.19
C THR A 122 -0.51 -15.29 -3.38
N ASN A 123 -0.31 -14.65 -4.53
CA ASN A 123 -0.99 -15.02 -5.77
C ASN A 123 -0.28 -16.22 -6.43
N VAL A 124 -1.01 -17.30 -6.67
CA VAL A 124 -0.56 -18.47 -7.45
C VAL A 124 -1.34 -18.54 -8.75
N SER A 125 -0.69 -18.97 -9.84
CA SER A 125 -1.33 -19.18 -11.14
C SER A 125 -0.87 -20.50 -11.76
N SER A 126 -1.67 -21.07 -12.64
CA SER A 126 -1.26 -22.22 -13.44
C SER A 126 -0.21 -21.80 -14.46
N ALA A 127 0.80 -22.65 -14.66
CA ALA A 127 1.80 -22.50 -15.71
C ALA A 127 1.19 -22.66 -17.11
#